data_AF-A0A5N9EE96-F1
#
_entry.id   AF-A0A5N9EE96-F1
#
_cell.length_a   1.000
_cell.length_b   1.000
_cell.length_c   1.000
_cell.angle_alpha   90.00
_cell.angle_beta   90.00
_cell.angle_gamma   90.00
#
_symmetry.space_group_name_H-M   'P 1'
#
loop_
_entity.id
_entity.type
_entity.pdbx_description
1 polymer ?
#
loop_
_entity_poly.entity_id
_entity_poly.type
_entity_poly.pdbx_seq_one_letter_code
_entity_poly.pdbx_strand_id
1 'polypeptide(L)' 'MIEQGQDLVISGLLIRTGDVLVCDGDGITRIEPRLLNDVIRACQEVRAKEAKIHKYFSSPDFDSDAWESWKNTN' A
#
# COMPACT_ATOMS: atom_id res chain seq x y z
N MET A 1 35.70 6.60 0.73
CA MET A 1 35.18 7.23 -0.50
C MET A 1 33.72 6.80 -0.61
N ILE A 2 32.78 7.71 -0.85
CA ILE A 2 31.35 7.37 -1.01
C ILE A 2 31.05 7.47 -2.51
N GLU A 3 30.57 6.39 -3.10
CA GLU A 3 30.15 6.33 -4.49
C GLU A 3 28.65 6.60 -4.62
N GLN A 4 28.26 7.33 -5.65
CA GLN A 4 26.87 7.70 -5.93
C GLN A 4 26.40 7.10 -7.25
N GLY A 5 25.08 6.94 -7.40
CA GLY A 5 24.47 6.48 -8.64
C GLY A 5 24.65 4.99 -8.96
N GLN A 6 25.21 4.21 -8.05
CA GLN A 6 25.33 2.76 -8.18
C GLN A 6 24.00 2.07 -7.83
N ASP A 7 23.73 0.96 -8.52
CA ASP A 7 22.65 0.06 -8.14
C ASP A 7 22.99 -0.60 -6.78
N LEU A 8 22.02 -0.62 -5.87
CA LEU A 8 22.19 -1.16 -4.52
C LEU A 8 21.26 -2.35 -4.30
N VAL A 9 21.76 -3.40 -3.66
CA VAL A 9 20.93 -4.50 -3.17
C VAL A 9 20.95 -4.47 -1.65
N ILE A 10 19.80 -4.18 -1.05
CA ILE A 10 19.64 -4.11 0.42
C ILE A 10 18.53 -5.08 0.81
N SER A 11 18.85 -6.06 1.66
CA SER A 11 17.89 -7.07 2.13
C SER A 11 17.13 -7.77 0.98
N GLY A 12 17.82 -8.01 -0.15
CA GLY A 12 17.23 -8.62 -1.36
C GLY A 12 16.45 -7.67 -2.26
N LEU A 13 16.30 -6.39 -1.87
CA LEU A 13 15.66 -5.36 -2.68
C LEU A 13 16.70 -4.64 -3.54
N LEU A 14 16.59 -4.80 -4.87
CA LEU A 14 17.40 -4.05 -5.83
C LEU A 14 16.83 -2.64 -6.01
N ILE A 15 17.60 -1.62 -5.66
CA ILE A 15 17.27 -0.20 -5.74
C ILE A 15 18.14 0.42 -6.82
N ARG A 16 17.50 1.09 -7.78
CA ARG A 16 18.17 1.80 -8.86
C ARG A 16 17.97 3.29 -8.74
N THR A 17 18.89 4.05 -9.34
CA THR A 17 18.71 5.50 -9.46
C THR A 17 17.40 5.82 -10.17
N GLY A 18 16.57 6.64 -9.54
CA GLY A 18 15.27 7.06 -10.04
C GLY A 18 14.09 6.26 -9.51
N ASP A 19 14.30 5.08 -8.89
CA ASP A 19 13.22 4.38 -8.19
C ASP A 19 12.62 5.26 -7.09
N VAL A 20 11.32 5.08 -6.83
CA VAL A 20 10.62 5.73 -5.73
C VAL A 20 10.61 4.79 -4.54
N LEU A 21 11.10 5.25 -3.38
CA LEU A 21 11.01 4.52 -2.13
C LEU A 21 9.92 5.14 -1.26
N VAL A 22 8.99 4.30 -0.80
CA VAL A 22 7.98 4.67 0.19
C VAL A 22 8.42 4.04 1.51
N CYS A 23 8.52 4.87 2.55
CA CYS A 23 9.04 4.46 3.85
C CYS A 23 8.10 4.92 4.96
N ASP A 24 7.73 4.01 5.85
CA ASP A 24 6.95 4.30 7.05
C ASP A 24 7.40 3.40 8.23
N GLY A 25 6.56 3.27 9.26
CA GLY A 25 6.87 2.45 10.44
C GLY A 25 6.92 0.95 10.17
N ASP A 26 6.28 0.47 9.09
CA ASP A 26 6.24 -0.96 8.73
C ASP A 26 7.45 -1.36 7.87
N GLY A 27 8.07 -0.39 7.19
CA GLY A 27 9.34 -0.59 6.49
C GLY A 27 9.47 0.22 5.21
N ILE A 28 10.05 -0.39 4.18
CA ILE A 28 10.39 0.25 2.91
C ILE A 28 9.84 -0.57 1.74
N THR A 29 9.15 0.11 0.82
CA THR A 29 8.69 -0.44 -0.46
C THR A 29 9.29 0.35 -1.62
N ARG A 30 9.82 -0.37 -2.62
CA ARG A 30 10.35 0.22 -3.86
C ARG A 30 9.33 0.16 -4.98
N ILE A 31 9.20 1.26 -5.70
CA ILE A 31 8.32 1.40 -6.87
C ILE A 31 9.18 1.80 -8.07
N GLU A 32 9.10 1.01 -9.15
CA GLU A 32 9.71 1.38 -10.43
C GLU A 32 9.00 2.61 -11.03
N PRO A 33 9.72 3.58 -11.60
CA PRO A 33 9.12 4.81 -12.13
C PRO A 33 8.00 4.56 -13.14
N ARG A 34 8.17 3.53 -13.97
CA ARG A 34 7.18 3.14 -14.99
C ARG A 34 5.85 2.67 -14.40
N LEU A 35 5.82 2.22 -13.14
CA LEU A 35 4.63 1.73 -12.45
C LEU A 35 4.02 2.77 -11.51
N LEU A 36 4.67 3.92 -11.32
CA LEU A 36 4.32 4.86 -10.26
C LEU A 36 2.86 5.31 -10.31
N ASN A 37 2.38 5.70 -11.50
CA ASN A 37 1.01 6.16 -11.67
C ASN A 37 -0.03 5.06 -11.42
N ASP A 38 0.27 3.83 -11.85
CA ASP A 38 -0.60 2.69 -11.64
C ASP A 38 -0.68 2.32 -10.15
N VAL A 39 0.46 2.37 -9.45
CA VAL A 39 0.52 2.15 -8.00
C VAL A 39 -0.26 3.22 -7.25
N ILE A 40 -0.12 4.51 -7.63
CA ILE A 40 -0.89 5.59 -7.01
C ILE A 40 -2.40 5.35 -7.16
N ARG A 41 -2.87 5.00 -8.36
CA ARG A 41 -4.28 4.69 -8.61
C ARG A 41 -4.75 3.49 -7.77
N ALA A 42 -3.98 2.40 -7.76
CA ALA A 42 -4.31 1.21 -6.97
C ALA A 42 -4.40 1.54 -5.47
N CYS A 43 -3.46 2.33 -4.94
CA CYS A 43 -3.49 2.77 -3.54
C CYS A 43 -4.73 3.61 -3.22
N GLN A 44 -5.18 4.46 -4.14
CA GLN A 44 -6.43 5.24 -3.95
C GLN A 44 -7.67 4.34 -3.91
N GLU A 45 -7.74 3.35 -4.80
CA GLU A 45 -8.85 2.38 -4.84
C GLU A 45 -8.89 1.51 -3.57
N VAL A 46 -7.72 1.02 -3.12
CA VAL A 46 -7.59 0.25 -1.87
C VAL A 46 -8.02 1.10 -0.68
N ARG A 47 -7.51 2.33 -0.56
CA ARG A 47 -7.92 3.25 0.53
C ARG A 47 -9.42 3.51 0.55
N ALA A 48 -10.06 3.67 -0.61
CA ALA A 48 -11.50 3.88 -0.68
C ALA A 48 -12.29 2.63 -0.21
N LYS A 49 -11.82 1.42 -0.56
CA LYS A 49 -12.42 0.16 -0.09
C LYS A 49 -12.22 -0.02 1.41
N GLU A 50 -11.00 0.13 1.89
CA GLU A 50 -10.64 0.01 3.32
C GLU A 50 -11.39 1.02 4.17
N ALA A 51 -11.57 2.27 3.70
CA ALA A 51 -12.32 3.28 4.44
C ALA A 51 -13.80 2.87 4.67
N LYS A 52 -14.45 2.24 3.69
CA LYS A 52 -15.82 1.71 3.85
C LYS A 52 -15.87 0.59 4.88
N ILE A 53 -14.93 -0.34 4.79
CA ILE A 53 -14.80 -1.48 5.69
C ILE A 53 -14.53 -1.01 7.12
N HIS A 54 -13.55 -0.12 7.29
CA HIS A 54 -13.20 0.47 8.59
C HIS A 54 -14.37 1.22 9.20
N LYS A 55 -15.13 2.00 8.40
CA LYS A 55 -16.34 2.68 8.87
C LYS A 55 -17.39 1.70 9.38
N TYR A 56 -17.59 0.58 8.69
CA TYR A 56 -18.51 -0.46 9.13
C TYR A 56 -18.07 -1.09 10.47
N PHE A 57 -16.81 -1.51 10.57
CA PHE A 57 -16.26 -2.10 11.80
C PHE A 57 -16.21 -1.13 12.98
N SER A 58 -16.11 0.18 12.72
CA SER A 58 -16.14 1.22 13.75
C SER A 58 -17.55 1.64 14.18
N SER A 59 -18.59 1.05 13.57
CA SER A 59 -19.98 1.32 13.96
C SER A 59 -20.28 0.70 15.32
N PRO A 60 -21.00 1.41 16.23
CA PRO A 60 -21.47 0.81 17.49
C PRO A 60 -22.44 -0.36 17.26
N ASP A 61 -23.05 -0.44 16.07
CA ASP A 61 -23.95 -1.52 15.66
C ASP A 61 -23.22 -2.66 14.91
N PHE A 62 -21.89 -2.74 15.03
CA PHE A 62 -21.14 -3.82 14.42
C PHE A 62 -21.60 -5.19 14.96
N ASP A 63 -21.95 -6.09 14.04
CA ASP A 63 -22.34 -7.46 14.32
C ASP A 63 -21.60 -8.40 13.37
N SER A 64 -20.96 -9.43 13.93
CA SER A 64 -20.20 -10.41 13.17
C SER A 64 -21.08 -11.25 12.23
N ASP A 65 -22.33 -11.48 12.60
CA ASP A 65 -23.24 -12.29 11.79
C ASP A 65 -23.79 -11.47 10.60
N ALA A 66 -24.07 -10.18 10.81
CA ALA A 66 -24.46 -9.25 9.75
C ALA A 66 -23.33 -8.96 8.73
N TRP A 67 -22.06 -9.09 9.13
CA TRP A 67 -20.89 -8.89 8.24
C TRP A 67 -20.90 -9.81 7.01
N GLU A 68 -21.27 -11.08 7.19
CA GLU A 68 -21.30 -12.07 6.10
C GLU A 68 -22.25 -11.67 4.96
N SER A 69 -23.34 -10.97 5.30
CA SER A 69 -24.28 -10.44 4.32
C SER A 69 -23.76 -9.14 3.69
N TRP A 70 -23.15 -8.27 4.49
CA TRP A 70 -22.64 -6.98 4.04
C TRP A 70 -21.47 -7.10 3.04
N LYS A 71 -20.52 -8.01 3.30
CA LYS A 71 -19.29 -8.18 2.48
C LYS A 71 -19.55 -8.66 1.05
N ASN A 72 -20.69 -9.29 0.80
CA ASN A 72 -21.08 -9.78 -0.53
C ASN A 72 -21.82 -8.71 -1.37
N THR A 73 -22.15 -7.56 -0.78
CA THR A 73 -23.02 -6.54 -1.39
C THR A 73 -22.31 -5.18 -1.56
N ASN A 74 -21.08 -5.03 -1.06
CA ASN A 74 -20.29 -3.78 -1.07
C ASN A 74 -18.84 -4.04 -1.48
#